data_AF-A0A352AC04-F1
#
_entry.id   AF-A0A352AC04-F1
#
_cell.length_a   1.000
_cell.length_b   1.000
_cell.length_c   1.000
_cell.angle_alpha   90.00
_cell.angle_beta   90.00
_cell.angle_gamma   90.00
#
_symmetry.space_group_name_H-M   'P 1'
#
loop_
_entity.id
_entity.type
_entity.pdbx_description
1 polymer ?
#
loop_
_entity_poly.entity_id
_entity_poly.type
_entity_poly.pdbx_seq_one_letter_code
_entity_poly.pdbx_strand_id
1 'polypeptide(L)' 'MSNSNFNETLEWTAQAKAKLKNIPYFVRAQARQRIEQLAREAELEVVTVEIVEQARAEFGQ' A
#
# COMPACT_ATOMS: atom_id res chain seq x y z
N MET A 1 5.28 -19.69 -22.74
CA MET A 1 6.25 -18.97 -21.89
C MET A 1 5.64 -17.64 -21.52
N SER A 2 4.99 -17.56 -20.36
CA SER A 2 4.55 -16.27 -19.82
C SER A 2 5.56 -15.89 -18.74
N ASN A 3 6.57 -15.12 -19.14
CA ASN A 3 7.42 -14.42 -18.18
C ASN A 3 6.57 -13.29 -17.57
N SER A 4 5.74 -13.64 -16.58
CA SER A 4 5.17 -12.66 -15.68
C SER A 4 6.34 -12.08 -14.89
N ASN A 5 6.67 -10.82 -15.14
CA ASN A 5 7.70 -10.10 -14.40
C ASN A 5 7.35 -10.18 -12.91
N PHE A 6 8.17 -10.92 -12.15
CA PHE A 6 8.13 -11.07 -10.69
C PHE A 6 8.56 -9.78 -9.96
N ASN A 7 7.97 -8.67 -10.35
CA ASN A 7 7.90 -7.45 -9.56
C ASN A 7 6.41 -7.21 -9.29
N GLU A 8 5.81 -8.02 -8.41
CA GLU A 8 4.42 -7.83 -7.94
C GLU A 8 4.34 -6.61 -7.01
N THR A 9 4.73 -5.45 -7.52
CA THR A 9 4.33 -4.18 -6.94
C THR A 9 2.86 -4.01 -7.26
N LEU A 10 2.01 -4.02 -6.23
CA LEU A 10 0.60 -3.70 -6.39
C LEU A 10 0.42 -2.36 -7.11
N GLU A 11 -0.65 -2.23 -7.88
CA GLU A 11 -1.02 -0.94 -8.43
C GLU A 11 -1.51 -0.02 -7.30
N TRP A 12 -1.42 1.30 -7.49
CA TRP A 12 -1.88 2.26 -6.49
C TRP A 12 -2.71 3.34 -7.18
N THR A 13 -3.87 3.62 -6.62
CA THR A 13 -4.67 4.79 -7.02
C THR A 13 -3.90 6.09 -6.77
N ALA A 14 -4.21 7.13 -7.54
CA ALA A 14 -3.58 8.45 -7.37
C ALA A 14 -3.81 9.00 -5.94
N GLN A 15 -4.99 8.77 -5.38
CA GLN A 15 -5.36 9.18 -4.02
C GLN A 15 -4.55 8.41 -2.96
N ALA A 16 -4.39 7.09 -3.10
CA ALA A 16 -3.57 6.29 -2.19
C ALA A 16 -2.10 6.74 -2.22
N LYS A 17 -1.53 7.01 -3.41
CA LYS A 17 -0.17 7.57 -3.55
C LYS A 17 -0.04 8.91 -2.84
N ALA A 18 -1.03 9.79 -2.92
CA ALA A 18 -1.03 11.07 -2.22
C ALA A 18 -1.04 10.89 -0.70
N LYS A 19 -1.88 9.98 -0.17
CA LYS A 19 -1.92 9.66 1.27
C LYS A 19 -0.62 9.05 1.78
N LEU A 20 0.04 8.19 0.99
CA LEU A 20 1.36 7.64 1.32
C LEU A 20 2.43 8.73 1.37
N LYS A 21 2.39 9.72 0.47
CA LYS A 21 3.33 10.86 0.49
C LYS A 21 3.21 11.70 1.76
N ASN A 22 2.01 11.81 2.33
CA ASN A 22 1.76 12.50 3.60
C ASN A 22 2.33 11.76 4.83
N ILE A 23 2.83 10.52 4.67
CA ILE A 23 3.52 9.80 5.74
C ILE A 23 4.97 10.33 5.81
N PRO A 24 5.49 10.65 7.01
CA PRO A 24 6.89 11.06 7.19
C PRO A 24 7.86 10.08 6.55
N TYR A 25 8.91 10.59 5.90
CA TYR A 25 9.76 9.78 5.02
C TYR A 25 10.43 8.59 5.74
N PHE A 26 10.80 8.76 7.02
CA PHE A 26 11.51 7.75 7.81
C PHE A 26 10.65 6.53 8.17
N VAL A 27 9.32 6.67 8.19
CA VAL A 27 8.37 5.55 8.40
C VAL A 27 7.62 5.15 7.12
N ARG A 28 7.76 5.91 6.04
CA ARG A 28 7.01 5.68 4.79
C ARG A 28 7.23 4.30 4.18
N ALA A 29 8.46 3.76 4.27
CA ALA A 29 8.77 2.43 3.76
C ALA A 29 8.02 1.34 4.54
N GLN A 30 8.02 1.41 5.87
CA GLN A 30 7.28 0.49 6.74
C GLN A 30 5.76 0.62 6.51
N ALA A 31 5.25 1.84 6.42
CA ALA A 31 3.84 2.07 6.14
C ALA A 31 3.44 1.48 4.77
N ARG A 32 4.26 1.68 3.73
CA ARG A 32 4.03 1.09 2.40
C ARG A 32 3.94 -0.43 2.49
N GLN A 33 4.88 -1.09 3.18
CA GLN A 33 4.86 -2.55 3.32
C GLN A 33 3.57 -3.03 3.99
N ARG A 34 3.13 -2.37 5.08
CA ARG A 34 1.88 -2.74 5.76
C ARG A 34 0.65 -2.54 4.87
N ILE A 35 0.60 -1.43 4.13
CA ILE A 35 -0.49 -1.15 3.18
C ILE A 35 -0.56 -2.22 2.09
N GLU A 36 0.57 -2.58 1.48
CA GLU A 36 0.60 -3.61 0.44
C GLU A 36 0.23 -5.00 1.00
N GLN A 37 0.60 -5.27 2.25
CA GLN A 37 0.21 -6.48 2.96
C GLN A 37 -1.31 -6.54 3.17
N LEU A 38 -1.92 -5.45 3.64
CA LEU A 38 -3.38 -5.37 3.82
C LEU A 38 -4.14 -5.52 2.50
N ALA A 39 -3.63 -4.93 1.41
CA ALA A 39 -4.23 -5.12 0.09
C ALA A 39 -4.15 -6.58 -0.37
N ARG A 40 -3.03 -7.27 -0.15
CA ARG A 40 -2.89 -8.71 -0.45
C ARG A 40 -3.82 -9.57 0.42
N GLU A 41 -3.96 -9.26 1.71
CA GLU A 41 -4.89 -9.94 2.62
C GLU A 41 -6.35 -9.74 2.22
N ALA A 42 -6.67 -8.60 1.61
CA ALA A 42 -7.98 -8.30 1.04
C ALA A 42 -8.16 -8.83 -0.40
N GLU A 43 -7.20 -9.59 -0.94
CA GLU A 43 -7.17 -10.10 -2.32
C GLU A 43 -7.34 -8.98 -3.38
N LEU A 44 -6.82 -7.79 -3.08
CA LEU A 44 -6.84 -6.63 -3.97
C LEU A 44 -5.53 -6.50 -4.75
N GLU A 45 -5.64 -6.32 -6.06
CA GLU A 45 -4.50 -6.02 -6.94
C GLU A 45 -4.14 -4.52 -6.95
N VAL A 46 -5.05 -3.67 -6.46
CA VAL A 46 -4.92 -2.21 -6.44
C VAL A 46 -5.05 -1.67 -5.01
N VAL A 47 -4.04 -0.94 -4.55
CA VAL A 47 -4.08 -0.18 -3.31
C VAL A 47 -4.96 1.06 -3.47
N THR A 48 -6.08 1.04 -2.77
CA THR A 48 -7.04 2.14 -2.71
C THR A 48 -6.79 3.04 -1.50
N VAL A 49 -7.52 4.15 -1.40
CA VAL A 49 -7.35 5.09 -0.28
C VAL A 49 -7.79 4.45 1.05
N GLU A 50 -8.78 3.57 1.00
CA GLU A 50 -9.35 2.86 2.14
C GLU A 50 -8.30 1.98 2.83
N ILE A 51 -7.49 1.24 2.07
CA ILE A 51 -6.41 0.41 2.62
C ILE A 51 -5.32 1.28 3.29
N VAL A 52 -5.02 2.46 2.72
CA VAL A 52 -4.04 3.38 3.31
C VAL A 52 -4.53 3.93 4.64
N GLU A 53 -5.81 4.30 4.73
CA GLU A 53 -6.42 4.78 5.97
C GLU A 53 -6.55 3.65 7.01
N GLN A 54 -6.88 2.43 6.59
CA GLN A 54 -6.89 1.27 7.47
C GLN A 54 -5.51 1.02 8.09
N ALA A 55 -4.44 1.05 7.29
CA ALA A 55 -3.08 0.94 7.81
C ALA A 55 -2.75 2.06 8.80
N ARG A 56 -3.14 3.30 8.51
CA ARG A 56 -2.91 4.45 9.41
C ARG A 56 -3.61 4.28 10.76
N ALA A 57 -4.80 3.69 10.79
CA ALA A 57 -5.52 3.42 12.03
C ALA A 57 -4.77 2.41 12.92
N GLU A 58 -4.06 1.44 12.33
CA GLU A 58 -3.25 0.47 13.07
C GLU A 58 -1.94 1.07 13.64
N PHE A 59 -1.36 2.09 12.99
CA PHE A 59 -0.13 2.75 13.43
C PHE A 59 -0.35 3.88 14.45
N GLY A 60 -1.59 4.37 14.58
CA GLY A 60 -1.95 5.50 15.46
C GLY A 60 -2.44 5.10 16.87
N GLN A 61 -2.32 3.81 17.21
CA GLN A 61 -2.50 3.28 18.57
C GLN A 61 -1.17 3.23 19.31
#